data_AF-A0A0C1HFN0-F1
#
_entry.id   AF-A0A0C1HFN0-F1
#
_cell.length_a   1.000
_cell.length_b   1.000
_cell.length_c   1.000
_cell.angle_alpha   90.00
_cell.angle_beta   90.00
_cell.angle_gamma   90.00
#
_symmetry.space_group_name_H-M   'P 1'
#
loop_
_entity.id
_entity.type
_entity.pdbx_description
1 polymer ?
#
loop_
_entity_poly.entity_id
_entity_poly.type
_entity_poly.pdbx_seq_one_letter_code
_entity_poly.pdbx_strand_id
1 'polypeptide(L)'
;MKALFMNEIGYTLDIEEMNKTGFLTLKLTEVIKEGYHHRLHYPLTRNLAKWKASIQQDREKEIFTSLFKEEVNYQTKLIGRSPSLETTTSPFFHISSNQAVNLLNLLGSLQKIYLNNKQLVVDFVGKVEFYYEVFPLNTNQIEIKGHLKWRDQDIDIASCDCIGPGKPVWFVRGISLKGITTFISWKELQRAYQTRPWILEGSQKAAFLEELEENDSDSPQLMIKGHSIENVYKQTEPLPFLILKDRSGGFADLWLNYGNGLKIAFHELKKTSFKRQEEAEKNFEKDLLETDFIKKNVGTSHYYCPLDKVAKSLTFLLEIGWVILDWKENRVIKQDHIDLKLEDAPQMIKIKGSVRYETHEADVSSVLGAFNRRERFIQLNPGTVGLLPELHSVQELKELAEEGEIIGQEVHIKKSHIGALSSLFDRTELPSTLSIFKQKWENFKGVETALPTPSFEGHLRPYQQEGLNWLSFYLTMDSMEF
;
A
#
# COMPACT_ATOMS: atom_id res chain seq x y z
N MET A 1 -7.82 -11.17 15.28
CA MET A 1 -7.48 -9.85 15.82
C MET A 1 -7.37 -10.02 17.34
N LYS A 2 -6.15 -10.23 17.88
CA LYS A 2 -5.97 -10.33 19.34
C LYS A 2 -6.31 -8.96 19.92
N ALA A 3 -7.26 -8.88 20.84
CA ALA A 3 -7.49 -7.68 21.62
C ALA A 3 -6.15 -7.28 22.26
N LEU A 4 -5.69 -6.06 21.99
CA LEU A 4 -4.55 -5.46 22.68
C LEU A 4 -4.92 -5.40 24.15
N PHE A 5 -4.40 -6.34 24.94
CA PHE A 5 -4.50 -6.27 26.40
C PHE A 5 -3.78 -5.00 26.84
N MET A 6 -4.53 -4.05 27.39
CA MET A 6 -3.96 -2.81 27.92
C MET A 6 -3.41 -3.11 29.31
N ASN A 7 -2.08 -3.13 29.45
CA ASN A 7 -1.44 -3.06 30.76
C ASN A 7 -1.58 -1.61 31.26
N GLU A 8 -2.51 -1.40 32.20
CA GLU A 8 -2.63 -0.14 32.95
C GLU A 8 -1.91 -0.31 34.30
N ILE A 9 -1.33 0.77 34.84
CA ILE A 9 -0.85 0.74 36.22
C ILE A 9 -2.02 0.88 37.16
N GLY A 10 -2.10 -0.08 38.07
CA GLY A 10 -2.96 -0.12 39.22
C GLY A 10 -2.30 0.36 40.49
N TYR A 11 -3.08 1.00 41.35
CA TYR A 11 -2.65 1.39 42.69
C TYR A 11 -3.31 0.46 43.69
N THR A 12 -2.52 -0.37 44.39
CA THR A 12 -3.03 -1.31 45.40
C THR A 12 -2.42 -1.04 46.77
N LEU A 13 -3.12 -1.39 47.85
CA LEU A 13 -2.49 -1.40 49.18
C LEU A 13 -1.57 -2.61 49.33
N ASP A 14 -0.37 -2.39 49.84
CA ASP A 14 0.51 -3.47 50.27
C ASP A 14 0.10 -3.94 51.66
N ILE A 15 -0.85 -4.87 51.72
CA ILE A 15 -1.43 -5.35 52.98
C ILE A 15 -0.37 -6.03 53.86
N GLU A 16 0.59 -6.73 53.26
CA GLU A 16 1.65 -7.40 54.03
C GLU A 16 2.55 -6.38 54.71
N GLU A 17 2.97 -5.35 53.97
CA GLU A 17 3.82 -4.30 54.52
C GLU A 17 3.07 -3.42 55.52
N MET A 18 1.80 -3.09 55.25
CA MET A 18 0.94 -2.38 56.20
C MET A 18 0.78 -3.14 57.52
N ASN A 19 0.65 -4.47 57.49
CA ASN A 19 0.56 -5.29 58.70
C ASN A 19 1.89 -5.37 59.46
N LYS A 20 3.03 -5.36 58.76
CA LYS A 20 4.36 -5.39 59.38
C LYS A 20 4.72 -4.05 60.01
N THR A 21 4.47 -2.95 59.31
CA THR A 21 4.96 -1.63 59.70
C THR A 21 3.89 -0.79 60.40
N GLY A 22 2.60 -1.10 60.24
CA GLY A 22 1.49 -0.31 60.78
C GLY A 22 1.22 1.00 60.04
N PHE A 23 1.80 1.19 58.85
CA PHE A 23 1.76 2.44 58.07
C PHE A 23 1.13 2.20 56.71
N LEU A 24 0.44 3.21 56.16
CA LEU A 24 -0.20 3.13 54.85
C LEU A 24 0.85 2.92 53.75
N THR A 25 0.77 1.79 53.03
CA THR A 25 1.75 1.44 51.98
C THR A 25 1.05 1.16 50.67
N LEU A 26 1.53 1.80 49.59
CA LEU A 26 0.96 1.68 48.26
C LEU A 26 1.91 0.91 47.33
N LYS A 27 1.38 -0.09 46.66
CA LYS A 27 2.04 -0.93 45.67
C LYS A 27 1.50 -0.63 44.28
N LEU A 28 2.41 -0.25 43.38
CA LEU A 28 2.10 -0.14 41.96
C LEU A 28 2.09 -1.55 41.34
N THR A 29 1.03 -1.90 40.63
CA THR A 29 0.86 -3.24 40.01
C THR A 29 0.39 -3.10 38.58
N GLU A 30 0.84 -3.97 37.68
CA GLU A 30 0.24 -4.05 36.35
C GLU A 30 -1.15 -4.66 36.41
N VAL A 31 -2.10 -4.05 35.69
CA VAL A 31 -3.49 -4.45 35.63
C VAL A 31 -3.88 -4.67 34.19
N ILE A 32 -4.48 -5.83 33.92
CA ILE A 32 -5.00 -6.14 32.61
C ILE A 32 -6.48 -5.73 32.58
N LYS A 33 -6.82 -4.87 31.63
CA LYS A 33 -8.20 -4.45 31.40
C LYS A 33 -8.90 -5.37 30.40
N GLU A 34 -9.90 -6.11 30.87
CA GLU A 34 -10.80 -6.95 30.06
C GLU A 34 -12.17 -6.26 29.94
N GLY A 35 -12.35 -5.41 28.91
CA GLY A 35 -13.58 -4.64 28.73
C GLY A 35 -13.78 -3.59 29.83
N TYR A 36 -14.87 -3.70 30.59
CA TYR A 36 -15.16 -2.85 31.76
C TYR A 36 -14.66 -3.43 33.09
N HIS A 37 -13.98 -4.59 33.06
CA HIS A 37 -13.47 -5.25 34.24
C HIS A 37 -11.95 -5.27 34.23
N HIS A 38 -11.35 -4.94 35.37
CA HIS A 38 -9.92 -5.05 35.59
C HIS A 38 -9.64 -6.34 36.35
N ARG A 39 -8.73 -7.18 35.82
CA ARG A 39 -8.30 -8.41 36.50
C ARG A 39 -6.93 -8.16 37.12
N LEU A 40 -6.89 -8.14 38.46
CA LEU A 40 -5.63 -8.13 39.19
C LEU A 40 -4.95 -9.49 39.07
N HIS A 41 -3.62 -9.51 38.95
CA HIS A 41 -2.84 -10.74 38.94
C HIS A 41 -2.97 -11.57 40.23
N TYR A 42 -3.46 -10.97 41.33
CA TYR A 42 -3.70 -11.63 42.61
C TYR A 42 -5.03 -11.17 43.24
N PRO A 43 -5.91 -12.07 43.71
CA PRO A 43 -7.09 -11.69 44.46
C PRO A 43 -6.68 -11.30 45.89
N LEU A 44 -6.83 -10.04 46.25
CA LEU A 44 -6.62 -9.56 47.60
C LEU A 44 -7.97 -9.49 48.32
N THR A 45 -8.15 -10.33 49.35
CA THR A 45 -9.34 -10.30 50.22
C THR A 45 -9.01 -9.70 51.58
N ARG A 46 -9.65 -8.56 51.94
CA ARG A 46 -10.13 -8.19 53.30
C ARG A 46 -10.77 -6.79 53.31
N ASN A 47 -11.59 -6.53 54.33
CA ASN A 47 -12.53 -5.41 54.47
C ASN A 47 -11.82 -4.05 54.75
N LEU A 48 -12.10 -3.03 53.91
CA LEU A 48 -11.59 -1.64 54.01
C LEU A 48 -11.77 -1.00 55.40
N ALA A 49 -12.83 -1.37 56.12
CA ALA A 49 -13.12 -0.84 57.46
C ALA A 49 -12.01 -1.17 58.48
N LYS A 50 -11.35 -2.32 58.33
CA LYS A 50 -10.22 -2.71 59.21
C LYS A 50 -8.98 -1.86 58.94
N TRP A 51 -8.69 -1.52 57.68
CA TRP A 51 -7.51 -0.70 57.34
C TRP A 51 -7.66 0.76 57.77
N LYS A 52 -8.86 1.32 57.63
CA LYS A 52 -9.17 2.67 58.15
C LYS A 52 -8.91 2.77 59.67
N ALA A 53 -9.16 1.69 60.41
CA ALA A 53 -8.91 1.63 61.85
C ALA A 53 -7.43 1.42 62.22
N SER A 54 -6.60 0.92 61.30
CA SER A 54 -5.16 0.69 61.52
C SER A 54 -4.29 1.94 61.30
N ILE A 55 -4.83 2.97 60.64
CA ILE A 55 -4.12 4.21 60.34
C ILE A 55 -4.21 5.17 61.52
N GLN A 56 -3.10 5.35 62.25
CA GLN A 56 -3.07 6.16 63.48
C GLN A 56 -2.69 7.62 63.22
N GLN A 57 -1.86 7.90 62.21
CA GLN A 57 -1.35 9.24 61.91
C GLN A 57 -2.35 10.07 61.09
N ASP A 58 -2.55 11.34 61.46
CA ASP A 58 -3.53 12.21 60.80
C ASP A 58 -3.19 12.48 59.33
N ARG A 59 -1.91 12.63 59.00
CA ARG A 59 -1.43 12.79 57.62
C ARG A 59 -1.72 11.56 56.74
N GLU A 60 -1.67 10.36 57.29
CA GLU A 60 -2.02 9.13 56.58
C GLU A 60 -3.53 9.00 56.38
N LYS A 61 -4.34 9.45 57.34
CA LYS A 61 -5.81 9.50 57.21
C LYS A 61 -6.23 10.43 56.08
N GLU A 62 -5.55 11.56 55.91
CA GLU A 62 -5.79 12.51 54.81
C GLU A 62 -5.47 11.91 53.43
N ILE A 63 -4.33 11.22 53.31
CA ILE A 63 -3.93 10.55 52.07
C ILE A 63 -4.89 9.41 51.74
N PHE A 64 -5.25 8.59 52.72
CA PHE A 64 -6.23 7.51 52.54
C PHE A 64 -7.59 8.05 52.12
N THR A 65 -8.05 9.16 52.72
CA THR A 65 -9.31 9.82 52.35
C THR A 65 -9.26 10.34 50.91
N SER A 66 -8.11 10.86 50.48
CA SER A 66 -7.91 11.34 49.10
C SER A 66 -7.91 10.19 48.08
N LEU A 67 -7.20 9.09 48.37
CA LEU A 67 -7.24 7.86 47.55
C LEU A 67 -8.66 7.31 47.42
N PHE A 68 -9.39 7.29 48.54
CA PHE A 68 -10.77 6.82 48.59
C PHE A 68 -11.72 7.70 47.76
N LYS A 69 -11.55 9.02 47.82
CA LYS A 69 -12.33 9.98 47.05
C LYS A 69 -12.15 9.76 45.54
N GLU A 70 -10.92 9.49 45.09
CA GLU A 70 -10.64 9.20 43.68
C GLU A 70 -11.34 7.92 43.20
N GLU A 71 -11.34 6.85 44.00
CA GLU A 71 -12.04 5.61 43.66
C GLU A 71 -13.57 5.81 43.61
N VAL A 72 -14.15 6.54 44.56
CA VAL A 72 -15.58 6.87 44.53
C VAL A 72 -15.92 7.68 43.28
N ASN A 73 -15.10 8.68 42.95
CA ASN A 73 -15.30 9.49 41.75
C ASN A 73 -15.27 8.63 40.48
N TYR A 74 -14.33 7.68 40.40
CA TYR A 74 -14.22 6.76 39.29
C TYR A 74 -15.47 5.87 39.17
N GLN A 75 -15.88 5.20 40.24
CA GLN A 75 -17.05 4.32 40.26
C GLN A 75 -18.36 5.09 39.98
N THR A 76 -18.47 6.31 40.49
CA THR A 76 -19.64 7.18 40.24
C THR A 76 -19.76 7.55 38.76
N LYS A 77 -18.63 7.84 38.09
CA LYS A 77 -18.63 8.07 36.63
C LYS A 77 -19.02 6.82 35.84
N LEU A 78 -18.72 5.64 36.36
CA LEU A 78 -18.93 4.36 35.69
C LEU A 78 -20.37 3.83 35.87
N ILE A 79 -20.93 3.98 37.07
CA ILE A 79 -22.23 3.41 37.48
C ILE A 79 -23.34 4.49 37.51
N GLY A 80 -22.99 5.78 37.48
CA GLY A 80 -23.93 6.90 37.53
C GLY A 80 -24.55 7.16 38.91
N ARG A 81 -24.09 6.46 39.95
CA ARG A 81 -24.51 6.62 41.35
C ARG A 81 -23.30 6.52 42.28
N SER A 82 -23.31 7.27 43.37
CA SER A 82 -22.27 7.17 44.39
C SER A 82 -22.40 5.84 45.14
N PRO A 83 -21.44 4.91 45.03
CA PRO A 83 -21.53 3.62 45.72
C PRO A 83 -21.48 3.81 47.25
N SER A 84 -22.14 2.92 48.00
CA SER A 84 -22.08 2.93 49.46
C SER A 84 -20.74 2.36 49.96
N LEU A 85 -20.04 3.16 50.77
CA LEU A 85 -18.64 2.98 51.16
C LEU A 85 -18.31 1.69 51.94
N GLU A 86 -19.30 0.95 52.43
CA GLU A 86 -19.09 -0.20 53.31
C GLU A 86 -18.97 -1.55 52.57
N THR A 87 -19.20 -1.56 51.25
CA THR A 87 -19.25 -2.79 50.45
C THR A 87 -18.06 -3.00 49.51
N THR A 88 -17.17 -2.01 49.39
CA THR A 88 -15.98 -2.15 48.55
C THR A 88 -14.97 -3.08 49.23
N THR A 89 -14.65 -4.20 48.59
CA THR A 89 -13.79 -5.27 49.13
C THR A 89 -12.41 -5.32 48.49
N SER A 90 -12.14 -4.44 47.53
CA SER A 90 -10.89 -4.41 46.77
C SER A 90 -9.93 -3.35 47.34
N PRO A 91 -8.64 -3.68 47.57
CA PRO A 91 -7.60 -2.71 47.93
C PRO A 91 -7.09 -1.91 46.74
N PHE A 92 -7.84 -1.90 45.63
CA PHE A 92 -7.50 -1.27 44.37
C PHE A 92 -8.07 0.13 44.27
N PHE A 93 -7.27 1.08 43.78
CA PHE A 93 -7.67 2.46 43.60
C PHE A 93 -7.38 2.94 42.17
N HIS A 94 -8.37 3.59 41.58
CA HIS A 94 -8.24 4.34 40.34
C HIS A 94 -7.89 5.79 40.66
N ILE A 95 -6.69 6.21 40.31
CA ILE A 95 -6.24 7.58 40.51
C ILE A 95 -6.27 8.31 39.17
N SER A 96 -6.95 9.46 39.13
CA SER A 96 -6.98 10.29 37.92
C SER A 96 -5.60 10.91 37.64
N SER A 97 -5.32 11.19 36.37
CA SER A 97 -4.07 11.86 35.96
C SER A 97 -3.84 13.22 36.64
N ASN A 98 -4.91 13.91 37.05
CA ASN A 98 -4.82 15.19 37.76
C ASN A 98 -4.34 15.03 39.21
N GLN A 99 -4.61 13.89 39.86
CA GLN A 99 -4.24 13.64 41.27
C GLN A 99 -3.05 12.71 41.44
N ALA A 100 -2.67 11.95 40.40
CA ALA A 100 -1.59 10.97 40.45
C ALA A 100 -0.28 11.53 41.03
N VAL A 101 0.24 12.62 40.47
CA VAL A 101 1.52 13.21 40.91
C VAL A 101 1.44 13.75 42.34
N ASN A 102 0.32 14.36 42.72
CA ASN A 102 0.11 14.87 44.07
C ASN A 102 0.13 13.72 45.10
N LEU A 103 -0.64 12.66 44.86
CA LEU A 103 -0.71 11.49 45.74
C LEU A 103 0.63 10.75 45.80
N LEU A 104 1.33 10.60 44.67
CA LEU A 104 2.66 10.00 44.63
C LEU A 104 3.70 10.84 45.41
N ASN A 105 3.65 12.17 45.36
CA ASN A 105 4.52 13.02 46.18
C ASN A 105 4.23 12.88 47.68
N LEU A 106 2.94 12.87 48.07
CA LEU A 106 2.54 12.71 49.46
C LEU A 106 2.97 11.35 50.02
N LEU A 107 2.70 10.26 49.29
CA LEU A 107 3.12 8.91 49.66
C LEU A 107 4.65 8.73 49.61
N GLY A 108 5.31 9.40 48.68
CA GLY A 108 6.76 9.44 48.56
C GLY A 108 7.42 10.09 49.78
N SER A 109 6.82 11.17 50.31
CA SER A 109 7.30 11.83 51.53
C SER A 109 7.22 10.95 52.78
N LEU A 110 6.34 9.94 52.76
CA LEU A 110 6.22 8.94 53.82
C LEU A 110 7.17 7.76 53.62
N GLN A 111 7.88 7.68 52.48
CA GLN A 111 8.71 6.54 52.10
C GLN A 111 7.92 5.23 51.94
N LYS A 112 6.66 5.29 51.51
CA LYS A 112 5.72 4.14 51.50
C LYS A 112 5.18 3.75 50.12
N ILE A 113 5.99 3.90 49.07
CA ILE A 113 5.63 3.45 47.72
C ILE A 113 6.55 2.31 47.31
N TYR A 114 5.97 1.22 46.79
CA TYR A 114 6.70 0.05 46.35
C TYR A 114 6.29 -0.38 44.94
N LEU A 115 7.27 -0.89 44.19
CA LEU A 115 7.06 -1.61 42.93
C LEU A 115 7.98 -2.83 42.93
N ASN A 116 7.45 -4.02 42.58
CA ASN A 116 8.22 -5.27 42.55
C ASN A 116 9.04 -5.53 43.83
N ASN A 117 8.43 -5.25 45.00
CA ASN A 117 9.02 -5.37 46.34
C ASN A 117 10.24 -4.44 46.60
N LYS A 118 10.45 -3.41 45.77
CA LYS A 118 11.46 -2.38 45.98
C LYS A 118 10.80 -1.08 46.40
N GLN A 119 11.33 -0.44 47.43
CA GLN A 119 10.89 0.88 47.85
C GLN A 119 11.30 1.93 46.82
N LEU A 120 10.34 2.75 46.38
CA LEU A 120 10.58 3.78 45.39
C LEU A 120 11.00 5.10 46.04
N VAL A 121 11.95 5.77 45.39
CA VAL A 121 12.37 7.14 45.66
C VAL A 121 11.65 8.03 44.67
N VAL A 122 10.75 8.87 45.20
CA VAL A 122 9.93 9.78 44.41
C VAL A 122 10.67 11.09 44.18
N ASP A 123 10.86 11.46 42.92
CA ASP A 123 11.50 12.70 42.50
C ASP A 123 10.79 13.29 41.27
N PHE A 124 9.85 14.20 41.54
CA PHE A 124 9.18 15.00 40.50
C PHE A 124 9.84 16.37 40.28
N VAL A 125 10.96 16.65 40.95
CA VAL A 125 11.67 17.94 40.86
C VAL A 125 12.79 17.85 39.82
N GLY A 126 13.41 16.68 39.67
CA GLY A 126 14.43 16.42 38.67
C GLY A 126 13.92 16.68 37.25
N LYS A 127 14.70 17.41 36.46
CA LYS A 127 14.43 17.62 35.03
C LYS A 127 14.73 16.35 34.25
N VAL A 128 13.69 15.77 33.65
CA VAL A 128 13.82 14.64 32.72
C VAL A 128 13.18 15.05 31.41
N GLU A 129 13.98 15.10 30.36
CA GLU A 129 13.51 15.47 29.02
C GLU A 129 13.16 14.20 28.25
N PHE A 130 12.05 14.22 27.51
CA PHE A 130 11.68 13.16 26.59
C PHE A 130 11.95 13.61 25.15
N TYR A 131 12.51 12.73 24.35
CA TYR A 131 12.74 12.96 22.92
C TYR A 131 12.52 11.68 22.12
N TYR A 132 12.22 11.83 20.84
CA TYR A 132 12.13 10.73 19.90
C TYR A 132 13.47 10.54 19.21
N GLU A 133 13.99 9.32 19.26
CA GLU A 133 15.12 8.89 18.46
C GLU A 133 14.59 8.25 17.16
N VAL A 134 15.01 8.77 16.00
CA VAL A 134 14.52 8.33 14.69
C VAL A 134 15.64 7.68 13.88
N PHE A 135 15.35 6.48 13.38
CA PHE A 135 16.21 5.70 12.50
C PHE A 135 15.55 5.58 11.12
N PRO A 136 16.11 6.19 10.06
CA PRO A 136 15.58 6.01 8.72
C PRO A 136 15.90 4.59 8.24
N LEU A 137 14.88 3.84 7.85
CA LEU A 137 15.03 2.49 7.30
C LEU A 137 15.16 2.52 5.78
N ASN A 138 14.38 3.38 5.12
CA ASN A 138 14.45 3.69 3.69
C ASN A 138 13.79 5.06 3.42
N THR A 139 13.62 5.45 2.15
CA THR A 139 12.99 6.74 1.78
C THR A 139 11.58 6.91 2.35
N ASN A 140 10.83 5.82 2.49
CA ASN A 140 9.42 5.83 2.90
C ASN A 140 9.20 5.46 4.37
N GLN A 141 10.17 4.83 5.04
CA GLN A 141 10.00 4.24 6.38
C GLN A 141 11.00 4.78 7.39
N ILE A 142 10.49 5.09 8.59
CA ILE A 142 11.29 5.44 9.76
C ILE A 142 10.93 4.53 10.94
N GLU A 143 11.92 4.12 11.71
CA GLU A 143 11.73 3.52 13.03
C GLU A 143 11.92 4.60 14.10
N ILE A 144 11.03 4.62 15.09
CA ILE A 144 10.99 5.61 16.17
C ILE A 144 11.19 4.89 17.50
N LYS A 145 12.01 5.48 18.38
CA LYS A 145 12.18 5.05 19.77
C LYS A 145 11.98 6.24 20.70
N GLY A 146 11.33 6.04 21.84
CA GLY A 146 11.22 7.07 22.87
C GLY A 146 12.40 7.01 23.83
N HIS A 147 13.03 8.14 24.10
CA HIS A 147 14.18 8.23 24.99
C HIS A 147 13.95 9.28 26.07
N LEU A 148 14.52 9.02 27.23
CA LEU A 148 14.52 9.89 28.40
C LEU A 148 15.95 10.34 28.68
N LYS A 149 16.17 11.65 28.66
CA LYS A 149 17.43 12.26 29.06
C LYS A 149 17.35 12.72 30.50
N TRP A 150 18.24 12.20 31.33
CA TRP A 150 18.39 12.64 32.71
C TRP A 150 19.87 12.76 33.06
N ARG A 151 20.34 14.00 33.24
CA ARG A 151 21.78 14.32 33.41
C ARG A 151 22.56 13.75 32.21
N ASP A 152 23.57 12.93 32.46
CA ASP A 152 24.38 12.25 31.45
C ASP A 152 23.83 10.86 31.05
N GLN A 153 22.66 10.48 31.57
CA GLN A 153 22.02 9.20 31.26
C GLN A 153 20.99 9.37 30.13
N ASP A 154 21.09 8.47 29.16
CA ASP A 154 20.13 8.26 28.09
C ASP A 154 19.44 6.90 28.31
N ILE A 155 18.11 6.94 28.45
CA ILE A 155 17.28 5.84 28.92
C ILE A 155 16.22 5.56 27.86
N ASP A 156 16.28 4.39 27.19
CA ASP A 156 15.17 3.89 26.36
C ASP A 156 13.91 3.75 27.23
N ILE A 157 12.84 4.45 26.88
CA ILE A 157 11.57 4.46 27.63
C ILE A 157 11.04 3.04 27.84
N ALA A 158 11.22 2.17 26.85
CA ALA A 158 10.66 0.84 26.87
C ALA A 158 11.51 -0.15 27.68
N SER A 159 12.64 0.30 28.24
CA SER A 159 13.42 -0.41 29.27
C SER A 159 13.09 0.03 30.70
N CYS A 160 12.16 0.98 30.87
CA CYS A 160 11.62 1.33 32.18
C CYS A 160 10.75 0.21 32.73
N ASP A 161 10.70 0.07 34.06
CA ASP A 161 9.89 -0.96 34.72
C ASP A 161 8.40 -0.67 34.57
N CYS A 162 8.01 0.61 34.58
CA CYS A 162 6.64 1.03 34.30
C CYS A 162 6.52 2.52 33.94
N ILE A 163 5.39 2.90 33.34
CA ILE A 163 5.01 4.29 33.02
C ILE A 163 3.57 4.57 33.46
N GLY A 164 3.28 5.80 33.87
CA GLY A 164 1.93 6.13 34.30
C GLY A 164 1.45 7.53 33.95
N PRO A 165 0.11 7.72 33.92
CA PRO A 165 -0.49 9.00 33.59
C PRO A 165 -0.35 9.99 34.74
N GLY A 166 -0.17 11.26 34.42
CA GLY A 166 -0.01 12.33 35.41
C GLY A 166 0.11 13.70 34.76
N LYS A 167 0.20 14.75 35.58
CA LYS A 167 0.63 16.09 35.18
C LYS A 167 1.79 16.54 36.08
N PRO A 168 3.06 16.29 35.68
CA PRO A 168 3.50 15.61 34.46
C PRO A 168 3.25 14.09 34.45
N VAL A 169 3.32 13.46 33.26
CA VAL A 169 3.43 12.00 33.14
C VAL A 169 4.73 11.49 33.75
N TRP A 170 4.79 10.21 34.13
CA TRP A 170 5.88 9.70 34.95
C TRP A 170 6.29 8.28 34.59
N PHE A 171 7.47 7.89 35.04
CA PHE A 171 8.04 6.55 34.82
C PHE A 171 8.75 6.04 36.07
N VAL A 172 8.97 4.73 36.12
CA VAL A 172 9.80 4.07 37.12
C VAL A 172 10.92 3.31 36.44
N ARG A 173 12.15 3.50 36.93
CA ARG A 173 13.31 2.68 36.56
C ARG A 173 14.14 2.34 37.79
N GLY A 174 14.29 1.05 38.06
CA GLY A 174 14.88 0.52 39.27
C GLY A 174 14.06 0.91 40.50
N ILE A 175 14.61 1.83 41.29
CA ILE A 175 13.94 2.39 42.48
C ILE A 175 13.50 3.84 42.28
N SER A 176 13.81 4.46 41.14
CA SER A 176 13.52 5.87 40.92
C SER A 176 12.16 6.03 40.25
N LEU A 177 11.27 6.78 40.88
CA LEU A 177 10.01 7.26 40.29
C LEU A 177 10.18 8.73 39.94
N LYS A 178 10.11 9.07 38.66
CA LYS A 178 10.36 10.43 38.16
C LYS A 178 9.27 10.93 37.22
N GLY A 179 9.05 12.24 37.24
CA GLY A 179 8.21 12.94 36.27
C GLY A 179 8.99 13.29 34.98
N ILE A 180 8.29 13.30 33.85
CA ILE A 180 8.82 13.74 32.55
C ILE A 180 8.46 15.22 32.38
N THR A 181 9.44 16.08 32.21
CA THR A 181 9.26 17.53 32.13
C THR A 181 8.72 17.97 30.76
N THR A 182 9.16 17.31 29.69
CA THR A 182 8.66 17.55 28.33
C THR A 182 7.16 17.28 28.23
N PHE A 183 6.42 18.15 27.56
CA PHE A 183 5.00 17.95 27.32
C PHE A 183 4.81 16.81 26.32
N ILE A 184 4.24 15.70 26.78
CA ILE A 184 3.86 14.56 25.95
C ILE A 184 2.54 14.01 26.45
N SER A 185 1.63 13.67 25.54
CA SER A 185 0.36 13.09 25.95
C SER A 185 0.55 11.67 26.48
N TRP A 186 -0.35 11.24 27.37
CA TRP A 186 -0.35 9.87 27.89
C TRP A 186 -0.42 8.82 26.76
N LYS A 187 -1.19 9.10 25.70
CA LYS A 187 -1.35 8.19 24.56
C LYS A 187 -0.04 8.01 23.79
N GLU A 188 0.70 9.08 23.58
CA GLU A 188 1.99 9.04 22.87
C GLU A 188 3.06 8.35 23.70
N LEU A 189 3.15 8.66 25.00
CA LEU A 189 4.08 7.98 25.89
C LEU A 189 3.79 6.47 25.97
N GLN A 190 2.51 6.09 26.03
CA GLN A 190 2.09 4.69 25.94
C GLN A 190 2.52 4.05 24.62
N ARG A 191 2.30 4.74 23.49
CA ARG A 191 2.69 4.24 22.17
C ARG A 191 4.21 4.02 22.09
N ALA A 192 5.00 4.96 22.59
CA ALA A 192 6.45 4.89 22.65
C ALA A 192 6.97 3.74 23.53
N TYR A 193 6.27 3.46 24.65
CA TYR A 193 6.62 2.38 25.57
C TYR A 193 6.26 0.98 25.04
N GLN A 194 5.11 0.85 24.36
CA GLN A 194 4.53 -0.46 24.02
C GLN A 194 4.86 -0.95 22.61
N THR A 195 5.12 -0.05 21.66
CA THR A 195 5.25 -0.42 20.24
C THR A 195 6.70 -0.78 19.91
N ARG A 196 6.96 -2.06 19.59
CA ARG A 196 8.29 -2.51 19.13
C ARG A 196 8.18 -3.46 17.90
N PRO A 197 8.76 -3.12 16.73
CA PRO A 197 9.31 -1.81 16.38
C PRO A 197 8.19 -0.80 16.08
N TRP A 198 8.37 0.48 16.48
CA TRP A 198 7.46 1.55 16.07
C TRP A 198 7.92 2.10 14.73
N ILE A 199 7.40 1.52 13.65
CA ILE A 199 7.70 1.94 12.28
C ILE A 199 6.56 2.83 11.77
N LEU A 200 6.92 3.98 11.20
CA LEU A 200 5.99 4.84 10.45
C LEU A 200 6.39 4.87 8.98
N GLU A 201 5.39 4.93 8.11
CA GLU A 201 5.60 4.98 6.67
C GLU A 201 4.61 5.93 5.98
N GLY A 202 5.02 6.47 4.82
CA GLY A 202 4.18 7.31 3.96
C GLY A 202 3.51 8.47 4.69
N SER A 203 2.17 8.50 4.65
CA SER A 203 1.36 9.53 5.30
C SER A 203 1.49 9.59 6.82
N GLN A 204 1.75 8.46 7.50
CA GLN A 204 1.92 8.45 8.95
C GLN A 204 3.25 9.09 9.37
N LYS A 205 4.32 8.84 8.60
CA LYS A 205 5.61 9.50 8.75
C LYS A 205 5.44 11.01 8.56
N ALA A 206 4.76 11.43 7.50
CA ALA A 206 4.54 12.84 7.20
C ALA A 206 3.74 13.55 8.31
N ALA A 207 2.62 12.97 8.75
CA ALA A 207 1.79 13.54 9.81
C ALA A 207 2.54 13.64 11.14
N PHE A 208 3.34 12.63 11.50
CA PHE A 208 4.16 12.65 12.72
C PHE A 208 5.25 13.71 12.68
N LEU A 209 5.92 13.91 11.55
CA LEU A 209 6.94 14.95 11.40
C LEU A 209 6.33 16.35 11.42
N GLU A 210 5.14 16.54 10.83
CA GLU A 210 4.40 17.81 10.82
C GLU A 210 3.96 18.20 12.24
N GLU A 211 3.43 17.26 13.03
CA GLU A 211 3.04 17.48 14.44
C GLU A 211 4.22 17.95 15.30
N LEU A 212 5.46 17.60 14.94
CA LEU A 212 6.67 17.99 15.65
C LEU A 212 7.34 19.26 15.11
N GLU A 213 7.01 19.70 13.88
CA GLU A 213 7.49 20.96 13.30
C GLU A 213 6.72 22.19 13.80
N GLU A 214 5.52 22.01 14.37
CA GLU A 214 4.79 23.06 15.07
C GLU A 214 5.58 23.47 16.33
N ASN A 215 6.51 24.43 16.16
CA ASN A 215 7.49 24.95 17.11
C ASN A 215 6.92 25.38 18.48
N ASP A 216 6.54 24.42 19.32
CA ASP A 216 6.36 24.62 20.75
C ASP A 216 7.67 24.20 21.45
N SER A 217 8.25 25.08 22.28
CA SER A 217 9.49 24.77 23.01
C SER A 217 9.32 23.60 23.98
N ASP A 218 8.08 23.27 24.32
CA ASP A 218 7.73 22.27 25.32
C ASP A 218 7.45 20.88 24.71
N SER A 219 7.46 20.74 23.38
CA SER A 219 7.19 19.48 22.68
C SER A 219 8.40 18.52 22.63
N PRO A 220 8.19 17.21 22.38
CA PRO A 220 9.28 16.25 22.25
C PRO A 220 10.22 16.58 21.10
N GLN A 221 11.52 16.67 21.39
CA GLN A 221 12.52 16.90 20.36
C GLN A 221 12.78 15.63 19.53
N LEU A 222 13.29 15.81 18.30
CA LEU A 222 13.75 14.72 17.43
C LEU A 222 15.27 14.63 17.46
N MET A 223 15.81 13.46 17.78
CA MET A 223 17.22 13.12 17.58
C MET A 223 17.34 12.08 16.48
N ILE A 224 18.08 12.40 15.42
CA ILE A 224 18.30 11.51 14.28
C ILE A 224 19.71 10.93 14.37
N LYS A 225 19.84 9.61 14.40
CA LYS A 225 21.13 8.92 14.34
C LYS A 225 21.41 8.40 12.93
N GLY A 226 22.61 8.66 12.42
CA GLY A 226 23.19 7.98 11.25
C GLY A 226 22.98 8.64 9.88
N HIS A 227 22.09 9.63 9.73
CA HIS A 227 21.83 10.32 8.45
C HIS A 227 21.45 11.80 8.64
N SER A 228 21.52 12.61 7.57
CA SER A 228 21.11 14.02 7.62
C SER A 228 19.60 14.17 7.84
N ILE A 229 19.22 15.19 8.61
CA ILE A 229 17.83 15.65 8.86
C ILE A 229 17.01 15.67 7.56
N GLU A 230 17.60 16.16 6.48
CA GLU A 230 16.96 16.30 5.16
C GLU A 230 16.38 14.99 4.60
N ASN A 231 16.98 13.84 4.89
CA ASN A 231 16.47 12.55 4.39
C ASN A 231 15.26 12.04 5.18
N VAL A 232 15.10 12.45 6.43
CA VAL A 232 13.94 12.09 7.27
C VAL A 232 12.73 12.93 6.87
N TYR A 233 12.92 14.22 6.60
CA TYR A 233 11.86 15.14 6.17
C TYR A 233 11.50 15.06 4.69
N LYS A 234 12.21 14.28 3.87
CA LYS A 234 11.73 13.92 2.53
C LYS A 234 10.39 13.19 2.68
N GLN A 235 9.31 13.92 2.41
CA GLN A 235 7.99 13.34 2.23
C GLN A 235 8.10 12.31 1.10
N THR A 236 7.45 11.16 1.26
CA THR A 236 7.47 10.12 0.22
C THR A 236 6.74 10.63 -1.01
N GLU A 237 7.45 10.79 -2.12
CA GLU A 237 6.84 11.23 -3.39
C GLU A 237 5.64 10.32 -3.71
N PRO A 238 4.46 10.91 -3.99
CA PRO A 238 3.29 10.13 -4.31
C PRO A 238 3.50 9.37 -5.63
N LEU A 239 2.91 8.20 -5.77
CA LEU A 239 2.93 7.47 -7.04
C LEU A 239 1.70 7.80 -7.87
N PRO A 240 1.85 8.18 -9.15
CA PRO A 240 0.73 8.52 -10.00
C PRO A 240 0.00 7.26 -10.46
N PHE A 241 -1.32 7.36 -10.53
CA PHE A 241 -2.14 6.37 -11.22
C PHE A 241 -3.34 7.03 -11.88
N LEU A 242 -3.74 6.46 -13.02
CA LEU A 242 -4.83 6.98 -13.84
C LEU A 242 -6.06 6.08 -13.70
N ILE A 243 -7.23 6.67 -13.44
CA ILE A 243 -8.50 5.94 -13.43
C ILE A 243 -9.31 6.35 -14.67
N LEU A 244 -9.53 5.41 -15.57
CA LEU A 244 -10.38 5.61 -16.75
C LEU A 244 -11.84 5.66 -16.32
N LYS A 245 -12.61 6.56 -16.91
CA LYS A 245 -14.02 6.81 -16.54
C LYS A 245 -15.02 6.19 -17.50
N ASP A 246 -14.55 5.65 -18.61
CA ASP A 246 -15.40 5.13 -19.67
C ASP A 246 -14.75 3.92 -20.36
N ARG A 247 -15.54 3.24 -21.21
CA ARG A 247 -15.10 2.01 -21.89
C ARG A 247 -14.02 2.23 -22.94
N SER A 248 -13.95 3.43 -23.50
CA SER A 248 -12.97 3.76 -24.54
C SER A 248 -11.62 4.18 -23.95
N GLY A 249 -11.57 4.54 -22.67
CA GLY A 249 -10.38 5.13 -22.04
C GLY A 249 -10.12 6.58 -22.46
N GLY A 250 -11.04 7.21 -23.18
CA GLY A 250 -10.95 8.60 -23.59
C GLY A 250 -11.16 9.58 -22.45
N PHE A 251 -11.80 9.19 -21.35
CA PHE A 251 -11.99 10.03 -20.16
C PHE A 251 -11.26 9.43 -18.97
N ALA A 252 -10.56 10.26 -18.20
CA ALA A 252 -9.78 9.79 -17.05
C ALA A 252 -9.64 10.84 -15.94
N ASP A 253 -9.29 10.36 -14.75
CA ASP A 253 -8.84 11.17 -13.62
C ASP A 253 -7.42 10.77 -13.20
N LEU A 254 -6.59 11.77 -12.93
CA LEU A 254 -5.31 11.60 -12.24
C LEU A 254 -5.54 11.42 -10.74
N TRP A 255 -4.96 10.36 -10.19
CA TRP A 255 -4.93 10.06 -8.78
C TRP A 255 -3.51 9.83 -8.30
N LEU A 256 -3.31 10.04 -7.00
CA LEU A 256 -2.02 9.94 -6.35
C LEU A 256 -2.11 9.00 -5.17
N ASN A 257 -1.20 8.03 -5.13
CA ASN A 257 -1.09 7.07 -4.05
C ASN A 257 0.03 7.52 -3.11
N TYR A 258 -0.36 7.87 -1.88
CA TYR A 258 0.55 8.31 -0.82
C TYR A 258 1.02 7.16 0.10
N GLY A 259 0.74 5.91 -0.28
CA GLY A 259 1.02 4.72 0.52
C GLY A 259 -0.10 4.40 1.52
N ASN A 260 -0.05 3.21 2.11
CA ASN A 260 -1.00 2.74 3.14
C ASN A 260 -2.49 2.82 2.75
N GLY A 261 -2.78 2.63 1.47
CA GLY A 261 -4.15 2.67 0.93
C GLY A 261 -4.71 4.08 0.76
N LEU A 262 -3.94 5.12 1.10
CA LEU A 262 -4.34 6.50 0.92
C LEU A 262 -4.19 6.91 -0.55
N LYS A 263 -5.34 7.15 -1.18
CA LYS A 263 -5.47 7.55 -2.57
C LYS A 263 -6.22 8.86 -2.62
N ILE A 264 -5.66 9.86 -3.31
CA ILE A 264 -6.24 11.19 -3.41
C ILE A 264 -6.35 11.56 -4.88
N ALA A 265 -7.51 12.06 -5.28
CA ALA A 265 -7.68 12.56 -6.63
C ALA A 265 -6.97 13.91 -6.75
N PHE A 266 -6.24 14.14 -7.83
CA PHE A 266 -5.47 15.37 -8.01
C PHE A 266 -6.33 16.64 -7.88
N HIS A 267 -7.56 16.60 -8.41
CA HIS A 267 -8.55 17.68 -8.39
C HIS A 267 -9.24 17.88 -7.03
N GLU A 268 -9.00 17.04 -6.02
CA GLU A 268 -9.66 17.16 -4.72
C GLU A 268 -9.12 18.39 -3.95
N LEU A 269 -10.02 19.30 -3.56
CA LEU A 269 -9.66 20.56 -2.87
C LEU A 269 -9.80 20.49 -1.34
N LYS A 270 -10.15 19.32 -0.78
CA LYS A 270 -10.39 19.19 0.66
C LYS A 270 -9.07 19.25 1.44
N LYS A 271 -9.12 19.88 2.62
CA LYS A 271 -8.01 19.91 3.58
C LYS A 271 -7.75 18.47 4.04
N THR A 272 -6.67 17.87 3.55
CA THR A 272 -6.21 16.55 3.95
C THR A 272 -5.64 16.62 5.37
N SER A 273 -5.63 15.50 6.09
CA SER A 273 -5.06 15.41 7.45
C SER A 273 -3.52 15.47 7.47
N PHE A 274 -2.90 15.74 6.33
CA PHE A 274 -1.46 15.80 6.12
C PHE A 274 -1.18 16.73 4.93
N LYS A 275 0.01 17.31 4.87
CA LYS A 275 0.45 18.16 3.76
C LYS A 275 0.71 17.36 2.47
N ARG A 276 0.07 17.77 1.36
CA ARG A 276 0.28 17.22 0.00
C ARG A 276 1.59 17.71 -0.61
N GLN A 277 2.19 16.91 -1.48
CA GLN A 277 3.40 17.26 -2.23
C GLN A 277 3.07 17.98 -3.54
N GLU A 278 2.49 19.17 -3.45
CA GLU A 278 1.95 19.89 -4.63
C GLU A 278 2.90 20.00 -5.82
N GLU A 279 4.21 20.12 -5.58
CA GLU A 279 5.22 20.17 -6.65
C GLU A 279 5.31 18.83 -7.40
N ALA A 280 5.45 17.71 -6.69
CA ALA A 280 5.45 16.39 -7.30
C ALA A 280 4.11 16.09 -8.00
N GLU A 281 2.98 16.46 -7.38
CA GLU A 281 1.66 16.28 -7.99
C GLU A 281 1.53 17.04 -9.33
N LYS A 282 2.00 18.29 -9.37
CA LYS A 282 2.00 19.12 -10.59
C LYS A 282 2.92 18.55 -11.66
N ASN A 283 4.05 17.97 -11.28
CA ASN A 283 4.95 17.28 -12.21
C ASN A 283 4.24 16.08 -12.85
N PHE A 284 3.52 15.26 -12.09
CA PHE A 284 2.73 14.17 -12.68
C PHE A 284 1.57 14.64 -13.55
N GLU A 285 0.88 15.73 -13.19
CA GLU A 285 -0.11 16.34 -14.10
C GLU A 285 0.57 16.80 -15.41
N LYS A 286 1.76 17.38 -15.32
CA LYS A 286 2.53 17.79 -16.50
C LYS A 286 2.89 16.59 -17.38
N ASP A 287 3.40 15.50 -16.79
CA ASP A 287 3.71 14.26 -17.53
C ASP A 287 2.48 13.71 -18.25
N LEU A 288 1.31 13.72 -17.58
CA LEU A 288 0.05 13.33 -18.20
C LEU A 288 -0.31 14.25 -19.39
N LEU A 289 -0.14 15.56 -19.25
CA LEU A 289 -0.43 16.52 -20.32
C LEU A 289 0.61 16.56 -21.44
N GLU A 290 1.82 16.03 -21.22
CA GLU A 290 2.84 15.81 -22.26
C GLU A 290 2.52 14.60 -23.15
N THR A 291 1.55 13.77 -22.76
CA THR A 291 0.92 12.77 -23.66
C THR A 291 -0.16 13.43 -24.54
N ASP A 292 -1.15 12.67 -25.03
CA ASP A 292 -2.28 13.24 -25.78
C ASP A 292 -3.50 13.58 -24.88
N PHE A 293 -3.37 13.43 -23.55
CA PHE A 293 -4.39 13.86 -22.61
C PHE A 293 -4.43 15.38 -22.48
N ILE A 294 -5.64 15.94 -22.49
CA ILE A 294 -5.91 17.35 -22.23
C ILE A 294 -6.82 17.53 -21.03
N LYS A 295 -6.67 18.65 -20.33
CA LYS A 295 -7.56 19.02 -19.22
C LYS A 295 -8.93 19.41 -19.77
N LYS A 296 -9.95 18.64 -19.42
CA LYS A 296 -11.33 18.85 -19.86
C LYS A 296 -12.30 18.28 -18.85
N ASN A 297 -12.99 19.16 -18.15
CA ASN A 297 -14.00 18.77 -17.16
C ASN A 297 -15.30 18.37 -17.87
N VAL A 298 -15.60 17.07 -17.88
CA VAL A 298 -16.83 16.51 -18.47
C VAL A 298 -17.43 15.51 -17.49
N GLY A 299 -18.61 15.84 -16.95
CA GLY A 299 -19.26 14.99 -15.96
C GLY A 299 -18.39 14.80 -14.72
N THR A 300 -17.95 13.56 -14.47
CA THR A 300 -17.08 13.17 -13.35
C THR A 300 -15.60 13.00 -13.75
N SER A 301 -15.23 13.36 -14.98
CA SER A 301 -13.88 13.25 -15.53
C SER A 301 -13.21 14.61 -15.67
N HIS A 302 -11.90 14.67 -15.44
CA HIS A 302 -11.11 15.91 -15.51
C HIS A 302 -10.12 15.94 -16.67
N TYR A 303 -9.80 14.78 -17.24
CA TYR A 303 -8.93 14.66 -18.41
C TYR A 303 -9.64 13.95 -19.55
N TYR A 304 -9.27 14.31 -20.77
CA TYR A 304 -9.77 13.73 -22.00
C TYR A 304 -8.62 13.43 -22.96
N CYS A 305 -8.62 12.26 -23.58
CA CYS A 305 -7.72 11.89 -24.66
C CYS A 305 -8.56 11.58 -25.93
N PRO A 306 -8.20 12.11 -27.10
CA PRO A 306 -8.80 11.70 -28.37
C PRO A 306 -8.70 10.19 -28.57
N LEU A 307 -9.78 9.57 -29.08
CA LEU A 307 -9.92 8.10 -29.13
C LEU A 307 -8.84 7.40 -29.93
N ASP A 308 -8.37 8.04 -31.00
CA ASP A 308 -7.27 7.57 -31.86
C ASP A 308 -5.90 7.64 -31.18
N LYS A 309 -5.78 8.38 -30.08
CA LYS A 309 -4.53 8.55 -29.31
C LYS A 309 -4.49 7.81 -27.99
N VAL A 310 -5.65 7.33 -27.50
CA VAL A 310 -5.73 6.63 -26.21
C VAL A 310 -4.74 5.47 -26.20
N ALA A 311 -4.70 4.69 -27.29
CA ALA A 311 -3.81 3.56 -27.55
C ALA A 311 -2.36 3.81 -27.17
N LYS A 312 -1.72 4.68 -27.94
CA LYS A 312 -0.37 5.17 -27.67
C LYS A 312 -0.20 5.80 -26.29
N SER A 313 -1.08 6.71 -25.88
CA SER A 313 -0.92 7.46 -24.62
C SER A 313 -0.92 6.56 -23.38
N LEU A 314 -1.85 5.61 -23.26
CA LEU A 314 -1.84 4.69 -22.11
C LEU A 314 -0.64 3.74 -22.13
N THR A 315 -0.18 3.34 -23.32
CA THR A 315 1.02 2.48 -23.45
C THR A 315 2.27 3.20 -22.93
N PHE A 316 2.44 4.47 -23.30
CA PHE A 316 3.54 5.30 -22.82
C PHE A 316 3.50 5.47 -21.30
N LEU A 317 2.33 5.77 -20.72
CA LEU A 317 2.18 5.91 -19.27
C LEU A 317 2.55 4.61 -18.53
N LEU A 318 2.11 3.45 -19.03
CA LEU A 318 2.49 2.15 -18.47
C LEU A 318 4.02 1.91 -18.56
N GLU A 319 4.66 2.36 -19.65
CA GLU A 319 6.11 2.23 -19.84
C GLU A 319 6.95 3.06 -18.87
N ILE A 320 6.50 4.26 -18.54
CA ILE A 320 7.15 5.11 -17.53
C ILE A 320 6.74 4.73 -16.09
N GLY A 321 6.01 3.62 -15.91
CA GLY A 321 5.73 3.01 -14.62
C GLY A 321 4.43 3.46 -13.95
N TRP A 322 3.52 4.13 -14.66
CA TRP A 322 2.23 4.50 -14.11
C TRP A 322 1.32 3.29 -13.95
N VAL A 323 0.47 3.32 -12.93
CA VAL A 323 -0.62 2.36 -12.79
C VAL A 323 -1.88 2.92 -13.47
N ILE A 324 -2.57 2.09 -14.25
CA ILE A 324 -3.81 2.48 -14.90
C ILE A 324 -4.92 1.51 -14.51
N LEU A 325 -6.08 2.05 -14.13
CA LEU A 325 -7.29 1.31 -13.78
C LEU A 325 -8.39 1.61 -14.80
N ASP A 326 -9.13 0.59 -15.24
CA ASP A 326 -10.30 0.77 -16.09
C ASP A 326 -11.50 1.35 -15.31
N TRP A 327 -12.62 1.58 -16.01
CA TRP A 327 -13.85 2.13 -15.41
C TRP A 327 -14.54 1.19 -14.39
N LYS A 328 -14.05 -0.04 -14.24
CA LYS A 328 -14.47 -1.02 -13.23
C LYS A 328 -13.38 -1.27 -12.17
N GLU A 329 -12.34 -0.44 -12.14
CA GLU A 329 -11.18 -0.56 -11.26
C GLU A 329 -10.32 -1.81 -11.51
N ASN A 330 -10.42 -2.45 -12.69
CA ASN A 330 -9.50 -3.50 -13.10
C ASN A 330 -8.16 -2.89 -13.49
N ARG A 331 -7.07 -3.58 -13.15
CA ARG A 331 -5.73 -3.16 -13.58
C ARG A 331 -5.57 -3.33 -15.09
N VAL A 332 -5.12 -2.28 -15.75
CA VAL A 332 -4.76 -2.29 -17.17
C VAL A 332 -3.29 -2.68 -17.30
N ILE A 333 -3.00 -3.64 -18.17
CA ILE A 333 -1.64 -4.09 -18.47
C ILE A 333 -1.37 -4.09 -19.97
N LYS A 334 -0.14 -3.77 -20.37
CA LYS A 334 0.24 -3.72 -21.79
C LYS A 334 0.61 -5.10 -22.33
N GLN A 335 0.50 -5.24 -23.64
CA GLN A 335 1.02 -6.39 -24.36
C GLN A 335 2.56 -6.36 -24.34
N ASP A 336 3.17 -7.54 -24.24
CA ASP A 336 4.62 -7.73 -24.15
C ASP A 336 5.15 -8.53 -25.34
N HIS A 337 4.66 -9.77 -25.50
CA HIS A 337 5.09 -10.70 -26.54
C HIS A 337 3.90 -11.31 -27.30
N ILE A 338 4.13 -11.81 -28.51
CA ILE A 338 3.16 -12.54 -29.33
C ILE A 338 3.81 -13.83 -29.79
N ASP A 339 3.18 -14.95 -29.47
CA ASP A 339 3.66 -16.29 -29.81
C ASP A 339 2.71 -16.92 -30.82
N LEU A 340 3.18 -17.08 -32.06
CA LEU A 340 2.38 -17.63 -33.16
C LEU A 340 3.02 -18.90 -33.70
N LYS A 341 2.16 -19.85 -34.06
CA LYS A 341 2.49 -21.10 -34.73
C LYS A 341 1.67 -21.22 -35.99
N LEU A 342 2.37 -21.42 -37.11
CA LEU A 342 1.75 -21.59 -38.41
C LEU A 342 1.65 -23.09 -38.72
N GLU A 343 0.51 -23.49 -39.22
CA GLU A 343 0.22 -24.83 -39.72
C GLU A 343 -0.22 -24.73 -41.18
N ASP A 344 0.39 -25.54 -42.03
CA ASP A 344 0.04 -25.61 -43.45
C ASP A 344 -1.23 -26.44 -43.65
N ALA A 345 -2.16 -25.94 -44.47
CA ALA A 345 -3.40 -26.63 -44.83
C ALA A 345 -3.71 -26.47 -46.33
N PRO A 346 -4.58 -27.31 -46.91
CA PRO A 346 -5.00 -27.14 -48.30
C PRO A 346 -5.62 -25.75 -48.52
N GLN A 347 -5.04 -24.97 -49.44
CA GLN A 347 -5.45 -23.60 -49.81
C GLN A 347 -5.38 -22.53 -48.69
N MET A 348 -5.04 -22.91 -47.46
CA MET A 348 -5.09 -22.04 -46.28
C MET A 348 -3.84 -22.20 -45.41
N ILE A 349 -3.52 -21.17 -44.64
CA ILE A 349 -2.55 -21.19 -43.55
C ILE A 349 -3.34 -21.04 -42.26
N LYS A 350 -3.20 -22.00 -41.35
CA LYS A 350 -3.83 -21.95 -40.03
C LYS A 350 -2.84 -21.37 -39.04
N ILE A 351 -3.29 -20.43 -38.24
CA ILE A 351 -2.46 -19.73 -37.26
C ILE A 351 -3.09 -19.95 -35.89
N LYS A 352 -2.30 -20.52 -34.99
CA LYS A 352 -2.61 -20.65 -33.57
C LYS A 352 -1.61 -19.86 -32.78
N GLY A 353 -2.03 -19.32 -31.65
CA GLY A 353 -1.11 -18.59 -30.82
C GLY A 353 -1.78 -17.75 -29.78
N SER A 354 -0.96 -16.97 -29.13
CA SER A 354 -1.33 -16.24 -27.95
C SER A 354 -0.58 -14.93 -27.86
N VAL A 355 -1.22 -13.98 -27.18
CA VAL A 355 -0.69 -12.65 -26.93
C VAL A 355 -0.48 -12.53 -25.43
N ARG A 356 0.76 -12.27 -25.04
CA ARG A 356 1.17 -12.20 -23.64
C ARG A 356 1.04 -10.77 -23.12
N TYR A 357 0.47 -10.67 -21.92
CA TYR A 357 0.27 -9.45 -21.15
C TYR A 357 0.90 -9.65 -19.76
N GLU A 358 2.16 -9.27 -19.58
CA GLU A 358 2.94 -9.55 -18.36
C GLU A 358 2.92 -11.05 -17.96
N THR A 359 2.10 -11.41 -16.96
CA THR A 359 1.91 -12.77 -16.45
C THR A 359 0.66 -13.47 -16.98
N HIS A 360 -0.13 -12.76 -17.80
CA HIS A 360 -1.38 -13.22 -18.39
C HIS A 360 -1.23 -13.45 -19.89
N GLU A 361 -2.21 -14.16 -20.46
CA GLU A 361 -2.18 -14.55 -21.86
C GLU A 361 -3.61 -14.56 -22.42
N ALA A 362 -3.76 -14.13 -23.67
CA ALA A 362 -5.01 -14.19 -24.41
C ALA A 362 -4.80 -14.92 -25.73
N ASP A 363 -5.78 -15.70 -26.16
CA ASP A 363 -5.75 -16.36 -27.46
C ASP A 363 -5.75 -15.31 -28.60
N VAL A 364 -4.94 -15.53 -29.64
CA VAL A 364 -4.82 -14.61 -30.76
C VAL A 364 -6.17 -14.33 -31.44
N SER A 365 -7.04 -15.34 -31.55
CA SER A 365 -8.40 -15.17 -32.10
C SER A 365 -9.27 -14.25 -31.24
N SER A 366 -9.09 -14.29 -29.91
CA SER A 366 -9.82 -13.41 -28.99
C SER A 366 -9.35 -11.96 -29.12
N VAL A 367 -8.04 -11.76 -29.28
CA VAL A 367 -7.44 -10.44 -29.53
C VAL A 367 -7.92 -9.86 -30.86
N LEU A 368 -7.87 -10.62 -31.95
CA LEU A 368 -8.39 -10.19 -33.25
C LEU A 368 -9.89 -9.94 -33.23
N GLY A 369 -10.65 -10.77 -32.51
CA GLY A 369 -12.08 -10.55 -32.29
C GLY A 369 -12.35 -9.22 -31.60
N ALA A 370 -11.52 -8.83 -30.63
CA ALA A 370 -11.62 -7.54 -29.96
C ALA A 370 -11.28 -6.37 -30.91
N PHE A 371 -10.26 -6.51 -31.77
CA PHE A 371 -9.97 -5.54 -32.83
C PHE A 371 -11.14 -5.37 -33.81
N ASN A 372 -11.75 -6.47 -34.26
CA ASN A 372 -12.91 -6.44 -35.16
C ASN A 372 -14.11 -5.72 -34.53
N ARG A 373 -14.28 -5.82 -33.21
CA ARG A 373 -15.29 -5.09 -32.43
C ARG A 373 -14.89 -3.65 -32.08
N ARG A 374 -13.70 -3.20 -32.49
CA ARG A 374 -13.10 -1.91 -32.13
C ARG A 374 -13.05 -1.69 -30.62
N GLU A 375 -12.84 -2.77 -29.89
CA GLU A 375 -12.61 -2.71 -28.45
C GLU A 375 -11.20 -2.17 -28.18
N ARG A 376 -11.05 -1.59 -27.00
CA ARG A 376 -9.79 -0.98 -26.55
C ARG A 376 -9.07 -1.88 -25.54
N PHE A 377 -9.84 -2.69 -24.83
CA PHE A 377 -9.36 -3.57 -23.77
C PHE A 377 -9.91 -4.97 -23.99
N ILE A 378 -9.12 -5.99 -23.65
CA ILE A 378 -9.53 -7.39 -23.60
C ILE A 378 -9.56 -7.87 -22.15
N GLN A 379 -10.60 -8.59 -21.76
CA GLN A 379 -10.65 -9.18 -20.42
C GLN A 379 -9.67 -10.36 -20.35
N LEU A 380 -8.75 -10.32 -19.39
CA LEU A 380 -7.76 -11.39 -19.19
C LEU A 380 -8.17 -12.31 -18.05
N ASN A 381 -8.29 -11.73 -16.85
CA ASN A 381 -8.73 -12.40 -15.62
C ASN A 381 -9.63 -11.46 -14.81
N PRO A 382 -10.41 -11.95 -13.83
CA PRO A 382 -11.13 -11.08 -12.92
C PRO A 382 -10.18 -10.05 -12.27
N GLY A 383 -10.47 -8.76 -12.39
CA GLY A 383 -9.61 -7.69 -11.86
C GLY A 383 -8.51 -7.21 -12.79
N THR A 384 -8.30 -7.80 -13.98
CA THR A 384 -7.23 -7.42 -14.92
C THR A 384 -7.69 -7.43 -16.37
N VAL A 385 -7.34 -6.36 -17.09
CA VAL A 385 -7.64 -6.18 -18.52
C VAL A 385 -6.37 -5.88 -19.32
N GLY A 386 -6.27 -6.45 -20.51
CA GLY A 386 -5.18 -6.23 -21.44
C GLY A 386 -5.47 -5.02 -22.32
N LEU A 387 -4.48 -4.15 -22.46
CA LEU A 387 -4.51 -3.01 -23.36
C LEU A 387 -4.25 -3.47 -24.80
N LEU A 388 -5.21 -3.33 -25.71
CA LEU A 388 -4.95 -3.66 -27.10
C LEU A 388 -3.97 -2.65 -27.70
N PRO A 389 -2.89 -3.10 -28.36
CA PRO A 389 -1.93 -2.20 -29.00
C PRO A 389 -2.58 -1.49 -30.20
N GLU A 390 -1.93 -0.43 -30.70
CA GLU A 390 -2.33 0.09 -32.01
C GLU A 390 -2.04 -0.96 -33.08
N LEU A 391 -2.98 -1.21 -33.98
CA LEU A 391 -2.76 -2.17 -35.08
C LEU A 391 -1.49 -1.82 -35.87
N HIS A 392 -1.20 -0.53 -36.06
CA HIS A 392 0.01 -0.09 -36.75
C HIS A 392 1.31 -0.29 -35.97
N SER A 393 1.27 -0.53 -34.65
CA SER A 393 2.48 -0.77 -33.85
C SER A 393 2.90 -2.24 -33.83
N VAL A 394 2.00 -3.16 -34.20
CA VAL A 394 2.25 -4.60 -34.23
C VAL A 394 1.83 -5.17 -35.58
N GLN A 395 2.79 -5.29 -36.48
CA GLN A 395 2.55 -5.63 -37.88
C GLN A 395 1.94 -7.04 -38.04
N GLU A 396 2.33 -7.99 -37.19
CA GLU A 396 1.80 -9.35 -37.16
C GLU A 396 0.29 -9.33 -36.89
N LEU A 397 -0.16 -8.61 -35.86
CA LEU A 397 -1.58 -8.49 -35.53
C LEU A 397 -2.36 -7.72 -36.61
N LYS A 398 -1.72 -6.75 -37.26
CA LYS A 398 -2.31 -6.03 -38.39
C LYS A 398 -2.57 -6.95 -39.58
N GLU A 399 -1.57 -7.71 -40.01
CA GLU A 399 -1.69 -8.68 -41.11
C GLU A 399 -2.76 -9.73 -40.80
N LEU A 400 -2.78 -10.24 -39.57
CA LEU A 400 -3.82 -11.19 -39.13
C LEU A 400 -5.21 -10.55 -39.09
N ALA A 401 -5.35 -9.28 -38.73
CA ALA A 401 -6.63 -8.59 -38.68
C ALA A 401 -7.18 -8.23 -40.07
N GLU A 402 -6.29 -7.91 -41.02
CA GLU A 402 -6.65 -7.54 -42.40
C GLU A 402 -6.94 -8.77 -43.26
N GLU A 403 -6.16 -9.85 -43.11
CA GLU A 403 -6.20 -11.02 -44.00
C GLU A 403 -6.82 -12.28 -43.36
N GLY A 404 -6.98 -12.30 -42.05
CA GLY A 404 -7.39 -13.47 -41.27
C GLY A 404 -8.89 -13.61 -41.05
N GLU A 405 -9.38 -14.84 -41.21
CA GLU A 405 -10.72 -15.26 -40.82
C GLU A 405 -10.64 -16.05 -39.50
N ILE A 406 -11.39 -15.60 -38.47
CA ILE A 406 -11.42 -16.26 -37.16
C ILE A 406 -12.33 -17.48 -37.22
N ILE A 407 -11.78 -18.68 -36.98
CA ILE A 407 -12.50 -19.95 -36.95
C ILE A 407 -12.17 -20.69 -35.64
N GLY A 408 -13.08 -20.62 -34.67
CA GLY A 408 -12.84 -21.20 -33.34
C GLY A 408 -11.71 -20.45 -32.61
N GLN A 409 -10.63 -21.18 -32.29
CA GLN A 409 -9.41 -20.63 -31.68
C GLN A 409 -8.25 -20.51 -32.70
N GLU A 410 -8.58 -20.57 -33.99
CA GLU A 410 -7.61 -20.47 -35.07
C GLU A 410 -7.91 -19.25 -35.93
N VAL A 411 -6.86 -18.71 -36.55
CA VAL A 411 -6.96 -17.66 -37.57
C VAL A 411 -6.53 -18.27 -38.89
N HIS A 412 -7.42 -18.24 -39.88
CA HIS A 412 -7.20 -18.87 -41.18
C HIS A 412 -6.94 -17.79 -42.21
N ILE A 413 -5.84 -17.92 -42.97
CA ILE A 413 -5.49 -17.01 -44.06
C ILE A 413 -5.39 -17.78 -45.36
N LYS A 414 -5.94 -17.24 -46.45
CA LYS A 414 -5.84 -17.86 -47.77
C LYS A 414 -4.40 -17.82 -48.27
N LYS A 415 -3.90 -18.93 -48.83
CA LYS A 415 -2.56 -18.99 -49.45
C LYS A 415 -2.38 -17.97 -50.58
N SER A 416 -3.46 -17.54 -51.23
CA SER A 416 -3.44 -16.47 -52.24
C SER A 416 -3.02 -15.11 -51.68
N HIS A 417 -3.15 -14.88 -50.37
CA HIS A 417 -2.79 -13.62 -49.70
C HIS A 417 -1.39 -13.68 -49.09
N ILE A 418 -0.59 -14.69 -49.44
CA ILE A 418 0.73 -14.91 -48.85
C ILE A 418 1.66 -13.69 -48.94
N GLY A 419 1.55 -12.91 -50.02
CA GLY A 419 2.34 -11.70 -50.21
C GLY A 419 2.10 -10.62 -49.15
N ALA A 420 0.95 -10.63 -48.47
CA ALA A 420 0.62 -9.70 -47.40
C ALA A 420 1.17 -10.13 -46.02
N LEU A 421 1.70 -11.36 -45.87
CA LEU A 421 2.09 -11.95 -44.58
C LEU A 421 3.60 -11.88 -44.31
N SER A 422 4.27 -10.88 -44.90
CA SER A 422 5.74 -10.78 -44.85
C SER A 422 6.27 -10.74 -43.42
N SER A 423 5.63 -9.97 -42.52
CA SER A 423 6.10 -9.83 -41.14
C SER A 423 5.92 -11.12 -40.33
N LEU A 424 4.81 -11.81 -40.56
CA LEU A 424 4.50 -13.08 -39.91
C LEU A 424 5.58 -14.11 -40.25
N PHE A 425 5.94 -14.24 -41.53
CA PHE A 425 6.94 -15.21 -41.96
C PHE A 425 8.37 -14.91 -41.51
N ASP A 426 8.70 -13.65 -41.26
CA ASP A 426 10.05 -13.27 -40.85
C ASP A 426 10.27 -13.48 -39.34
N ARG A 427 9.19 -13.51 -38.55
CA ARG A 427 9.23 -13.52 -37.08
C ARG A 427 8.75 -14.82 -36.43
N THR A 428 8.18 -15.72 -37.22
CA THR A 428 7.66 -17.00 -36.74
C THR A 428 8.44 -18.16 -37.36
N GLU A 429 8.58 -19.25 -36.60
CA GLU A 429 9.14 -20.48 -37.16
C GLU A 429 8.17 -21.06 -38.19
N LEU A 430 8.68 -21.23 -39.42
CA LEU A 430 7.90 -21.76 -40.52
C LEU A 430 8.02 -23.28 -40.60
N PRO A 431 6.90 -24.01 -40.74
CA PRO A 431 6.92 -25.37 -41.24
C PRO A 431 7.69 -25.44 -42.56
N SER A 432 8.44 -26.52 -42.76
CA SER A 432 9.26 -26.72 -43.96
C SER A 432 8.48 -26.57 -45.26
N THR A 433 7.20 -26.96 -45.28
CA THR A 433 6.32 -26.82 -46.45
C THR A 433 6.04 -25.35 -46.78
N LEU A 434 5.74 -24.52 -45.77
CA LEU A 434 5.54 -23.08 -45.94
C LEU A 434 6.84 -22.35 -46.30
N SER A 435 7.99 -22.79 -45.78
CA SER A 435 9.30 -22.25 -46.18
C SER A 435 9.58 -22.49 -47.67
N ILE A 436 9.34 -23.71 -48.16
CA ILE A 436 9.48 -24.04 -49.59
C ILE A 436 8.50 -23.21 -50.43
N PHE A 437 7.25 -23.07 -49.97
CA PHE A 437 6.25 -22.29 -50.66
C PHE A 437 6.61 -20.79 -50.73
N LYS A 438 7.08 -20.18 -49.63
CA LYS A 438 7.61 -18.81 -49.59
C LYS A 438 8.78 -18.64 -50.57
N GLN A 439 9.74 -19.56 -50.56
CA GLN A 439 10.89 -19.51 -51.46
C GLN A 439 10.48 -19.62 -52.93
N LYS A 440 9.51 -20.48 -53.27
CA LYS A 440 8.99 -20.58 -54.65
C LYS A 440 8.33 -19.28 -55.09
N TRP A 441 7.56 -18.65 -54.20
CA TRP A 441 6.89 -17.37 -54.46
C TRP A 441 7.89 -16.22 -54.67
N GLU A 442 8.88 -16.08 -53.78
CA GLU A 442 9.92 -15.04 -53.89
C GLU A 442 10.78 -15.19 -55.15
N ASN A 443 11.00 -16.43 -55.59
CA ASN A 443 11.76 -16.73 -56.82
C ASN A 443 10.90 -16.73 -58.09
N PHE A 444 9.60 -16.44 -58.00
CA PHE A 444 8.71 -16.40 -59.16
C PHE A 444 9.05 -15.18 -60.03
N LYS A 445 9.69 -15.41 -61.19
CA LYS A 445 10.10 -14.37 -62.15
C LYS A 445 9.06 -14.07 -63.22
N GLY A 446 7.84 -14.59 -63.06
CA GLY A 446 6.78 -14.50 -64.05
C GLY A 446 6.63 -15.79 -64.87
N VAL A 447 5.72 -15.73 -65.83
CA VAL A 447 5.39 -16.85 -66.72
C VAL A 447 6.47 -16.95 -67.80
N GLU A 448 7.18 -18.09 -67.85
CA GLU A 448 8.18 -18.33 -68.89
C GLU A 448 7.56 -18.41 -70.27
N THR A 449 8.34 -18.06 -71.30
CA THR A 449 7.88 -18.15 -72.68
C THR A 449 7.81 -19.61 -73.11
N ALA A 450 6.61 -20.11 -73.36
CA ALA A 450 6.36 -21.48 -73.79
C ALA A 450 6.51 -21.61 -75.31
N LEU A 451 7.18 -22.66 -75.76
CA LEU A 451 7.28 -22.96 -77.18
C LEU A 451 5.99 -23.65 -77.67
N PRO A 452 5.44 -23.26 -78.84
CA PRO A 452 4.35 -24.02 -79.45
C PRO A 452 4.81 -25.44 -79.78
N THR A 453 3.85 -26.37 -79.91
CA THR A 453 4.17 -27.75 -80.26
C THR A 453 4.87 -27.83 -81.62
N PRO A 454 5.77 -28.80 -81.85
CA PRO A 454 6.49 -28.92 -83.11
C PRO A 454 5.59 -29.08 -84.35
N SER A 455 4.34 -29.51 -84.16
CA SER A 455 3.32 -29.65 -85.21
C SER A 455 2.57 -28.35 -85.55
N PHE A 456 2.88 -27.24 -84.87
CA PHE A 456 2.24 -25.95 -85.12
C PHE A 456 2.95 -25.21 -86.27
N GLU A 457 2.28 -25.07 -87.41
CA GLU A 457 2.85 -24.44 -88.62
C GLU A 457 2.60 -22.92 -88.69
N GLY A 458 1.87 -22.35 -87.72
CA GLY A 458 1.50 -20.94 -87.69
C GLY A 458 2.54 -20.03 -87.01
N HIS A 459 2.27 -18.72 -87.00
CA HIS A 459 3.01 -17.76 -86.18
C HIS A 459 2.07 -17.19 -85.11
N LEU A 460 2.48 -17.27 -83.85
CA LEU A 460 1.69 -16.73 -82.75
C LEU A 460 1.80 -15.20 -82.76
N ARG A 461 0.66 -14.51 -82.75
CA ARG A 461 0.60 -13.08 -82.43
C ARG A 461 1.00 -12.88 -80.96
N PRO A 462 1.45 -11.68 -80.55
CA PRO A 462 1.90 -11.43 -79.18
C PRO A 462 0.93 -11.90 -78.10
N TYR A 463 -0.36 -11.59 -78.23
CA TYR A 463 -1.38 -12.05 -77.26
C TYR A 463 -1.60 -13.57 -77.25
N GLN A 464 -1.35 -14.26 -78.37
CA GLN A 464 -1.46 -15.71 -78.46
C GLN A 464 -0.26 -16.40 -77.81
N GLN A 465 0.92 -15.79 -77.93
CA GLN A 465 2.12 -16.22 -77.21
C GLN A 465 1.92 -16.04 -75.70
N GLU A 466 1.38 -14.90 -75.27
CA GLU A 466 0.99 -14.69 -73.86
C GLU A 466 -0.02 -15.75 -73.40
N GLY A 467 -1.05 -16.03 -74.19
CA GLY A 467 -2.02 -17.09 -73.87
C GLY A 467 -1.39 -18.49 -73.76
N LEU A 468 -0.46 -18.83 -74.66
CA LEU A 468 0.27 -20.10 -74.61
C LEU A 468 1.18 -20.18 -73.39
N ASN A 469 1.89 -19.10 -73.04
CA ASN A 469 2.72 -19.00 -71.84
C ASN A 469 1.87 -19.32 -70.60
N TRP A 470 0.71 -18.68 -70.45
CA TRP A 470 -0.20 -18.92 -69.33
C TRP A 470 -0.74 -20.35 -69.29
N LEU A 471 -1.20 -20.89 -70.42
CA LEU A 471 -1.70 -22.27 -70.48
C LEU A 471 -0.63 -23.30 -70.11
N SER A 472 0.59 -23.13 -70.62
CA SER A 472 1.72 -23.98 -70.27
C SER A 472 2.02 -23.91 -68.78
N PHE A 473 2.03 -22.70 -68.21
CA PHE A 473 2.28 -22.49 -66.79
C PHE A 473 1.23 -23.18 -65.91
N TYR A 474 -0.07 -23.03 -66.20
CA TYR A 474 -1.14 -23.71 -65.46
C TYR A 474 -1.02 -25.24 -65.54
N LEU A 475 -0.73 -25.81 -66.72
CA LEU A 475 -0.55 -27.25 -66.89
C LEU A 475 0.67 -27.79 -66.12
N THR A 476 1.75 -27.02 -66.04
CA THR A 476 2.94 -27.38 -65.23
C THR A 476 2.73 -27.17 -63.73
N MET A 477 1.82 -26.28 -63.33
CA MET A 477 1.45 -26.10 -61.92
C MET A 477 0.57 -27.24 -61.41
N ASP A 478 -0.40 -27.72 -62.19
CA ASP A 478 -1.28 -28.85 -61.78
C ASP A 478 -0.53 -30.18 -61.60
N SER A 479 0.66 -30.32 -62.19
CA SER A 479 1.54 -31.49 -61.99
C SER A 479 2.50 -31.36 -60.79
N MET A 480 2.51 -30.19 -60.14
CA MET A 480 3.10 -30.00 -58.82
C MET A 480 1.96 -30.00 -57.81
N GLU A 481 1.67 -31.16 -57.19
CA GLU A 481 0.70 -31.22 -56.08
C GLU A 481 1.04 -30.14 -55.02
N PHE A 482 0.11 -29.20 -54.82
CA PHE A 482 0.17 -28.06 -53.89
C PHE A 482 -0.47 -28.36 -52.54
#